data_AF-A0A382HUI3-F1
#
_entry.id   AF-A0A382HUI3-F1
#
_cell.length_a   1.000
_cell.length_b   1.000
_cell.length_c   1.000
_cell.angle_alpha   90.00
_cell.angle_beta   90.00
_cell.angle_gamma   90.00
#
_symmetry.space_group_name_H-M   'P 1'
#
loop_
_entity.id
_entity.type
_entity.pdbx_description
1 polymer ?
#
loop_
_entity_poly.entity_id
_entity_poly.type
_entity_poly.pdbx_seq_one_letter_code
_entity_poly.pdbx_strand_id
1 'polypeptide(L)'
;MKNYRIDNLQYCNWSEEIFKINRDAHIDAVHVTIAYHEDFDEVKKNVHDWGDRFDRFSDLILHGKTFYDIEKAKQENKTAIFFGFQNCSPIEDNINLVKSVHDMGAVFMQLTYNNQSLL
;
A
#
# COMPACT_ATOMS: atom_id res chain seq x y z
N MET A 1 14.90 8.44 20.83
CA MET A 1 13.98 7.49 20.17
C MET A 1 14.03 7.75 18.68
N LYS A 2 14.09 6.70 17.83
CA LYS A 2 13.87 6.89 16.38
C LYS A 2 12.41 7.33 16.22
N ASN A 3 12.18 8.51 15.66
CA ASN A 3 10.82 9.00 15.39
C ASN A 3 10.49 8.70 13.92
N TYR A 4 9.43 7.94 13.68
CA TYR A 4 8.94 7.63 12.34
C TYR A 4 7.68 8.45 12.05
N ARG A 5 7.61 9.06 10.87
CA ARG A 5 6.43 9.78 10.39
C ARG A 5 5.68 8.89 9.40
N ILE A 6 4.49 8.46 9.79
CA ILE A 6 3.69 7.50 9.03
C ILE A 6 2.35 8.15 8.70
N ASP A 7 1.97 8.11 7.42
CA ASP A 7 0.60 8.39 7.00
C ASP A 7 -0.17 7.09 6.87
N ASN A 8 -1.20 6.93 7.69
CA ASN A 8 -1.93 5.67 7.82
C ASN A 8 -3.04 5.48 6.78
N LEU A 9 -3.29 6.44 5.88
CA LEU A 9 -4.18 6.23 4.73
C LEU A 9 -4.02 7.35 3.67
N GLN A 10 -3.48 7.00 2.50
CA GLN A 10 -3.50 7.88 1.34
C GLN A 10 -4.14 7.20 0.12
N TYR A 11 -5.03 7.92 -0.55
CA TYR A 11 -5.63 7.54 -1.82
C TYR A 11 -5.64 8.74 -2.75
N CYS A 12 -4.81 8.69 -3.78
CA CYS A 12 -4.60 9.80 -4.72
C CYS A 12 -4.10 9.27 -6.07
N ASN A 13 -4.04 10.14 -7.07
CA ASN A 13 -3.46 9.83 -8.37
C ASN A 13 -1.93 9.80 -8.27
N TRP A 14 -1.37 8.67 -7.81
CA TRP A 14 0.06 8.48 -7.54
C TRP A 14 0.95 8.88 -8.72
N SER A 15 1.87 9.81 -8.44
CA SER A 15 2.82 10.35 -9.40
C SER A 15 4.16 10.62 -8.73
N GLU A 16 5.20 10.87 -9.54
CA GLU A 16 6.53 11.26 -9.05
C GLU A 16 6.48 12.51 -8.16
N GLU A 17 5.62 13.47 -8.51
CA GLU A 17 5.42 14.70 -7.73
C GLU A 17 4.92 14.40 -6.32
N ILE A 18 3.94 13.50 -6.18
CA ILE A 18 3.43 13.09 -4.87
C ILE A 18 4.52 12.39 -4.05
N PHE A 19 5.32 11.52 -4.69
CA PHE A 19 6.45 10.87 -4.00
C PHE A 19 7.49 11.89 -3.52
N LYS A 20 7.80 12.91 -4.31
CA LYS A 20 8.68 14.02 -3.92
C LYS A 20 8.10 14.83 -2.76
N ILE A 21 6.80 15.18 -2.80
CA ILE A 21 6.12 15.84 -1.69
C ILE A 21 6.22 15.02 -0.41
N ASN A 22 6.01 13.69 -0.48
CA ASN A 22 6.17 12.79 0.66
C ASN A 22 7.61 12.81 1.21
N ARG A 23 8.62 12.89 0.33
CA ARG A 23 10.03 13.01 0.75
C ARG A 23 10.34 14.35 1.41
N ASP A 24 9.88 15.45 0.84
CA ASP A 24 10.05 16.80 1.38
C ASP A 24 9.37 16.94 2.75
N ALA A 25 8.23 16.28 2.92
CA ALA A 25 7.52 16.17 4.20
C ALA A 25 8.11 15.11 5.15
N HIS A 26 9.22 14.46 4.80
CA HIS A 26 9.89 13.42 5.59
C HIS A 26 8.95 12.29 6.03
N ILE A 27 8.03 11.85 5.17
CA ILE A 27 7.14 10.72 5.43
C ILE A 27 7.95 9.42 5.26
N ASP A 28 8.15 8.69 6.36
CA ASP A 28 8.92 7.44 6.36
C ASP A 28 8.11 6.26 5.80
N ALA A 29 6.77 6.27 5.98
CA ALA A 29 5.89 5.25 5.44
C ALA A 29 4.49 5.78 5.13
N VAL A 30 3.83 5.16 4.15
CA VAL A 30 2.44 5.44 3.76
C VAL A 30 1.70 4.12 3.56
N HIS A 31 0.51 4.00 4.14
CA HIS A 31 -0.49 3.01 3.73
C HIS A 31 -1.29 3.55 2.53
N VAL A 32 -1.15 2.89 1.39
CA VAL A 32 -1.82 3.25 0.14
C VAL A 32 -3.03 2.34 -0.09
N THR A 33 -4.16 2.94 -0.45
CA THR A 33 -5.33 2.16 -0.86
C THR A 33 -5.16 1.67 -2.28
N ILE A 34 -5.15 0.35 -2.47
CA ILE A 34 -5.11 -0.30 -3.79
C ILE A 34 -6.40 -1.07 -4.11
N ALA A 35 -7.38 -1.03 -3.20
CA ALA A 35 -8.72 -1.54 -3.45
C ALA A 35 -9.76 -0.77 -2.63
N TYR A 36 -10.85 -0.41 -3.31
CA TYR A 36 -12.04 0.24 -2.78
C TYR A 36 -13.30 -0.47 -3.30
N HIS A 37 -13.34 -0.77 -4.61
CA HIS A 37 -14.38 -1.56 -5.27
C HIS A 37 -13.83 -2.75 -6.05
N GLU A 38 -12.50 -2.84 -6.17
CA GLU A 38 -11.78 -3.83 -6.95
C GLU A 38 -11.99 -5.24 -6.40
N ASP A 39 -12.19 -6.19 -7.31
CA ASP A 39 -12.16 -7.62 -7.04
C ASP A 39 -10.72 -8.17 -7.00
N PHE A 40 -10.56 -9.49 -6.86
CA PHE A 40 -9.24 -10.11 -6.78
C PHE A 40 -8.40 -9.92 -8.06
N ASP A 41 -9.04 -10.01 -9.23
CA ASP A 41 -8.36 -9.90 -10.52
C ASP A 41 -7.94 -8.46 -10.82
N GLU A 42 -8.75 -7.49 -10.41
CA GLU A 42 -8.43 -6.07 -10.50
C GLU A 42 -7.32 -5.66 -9.52
N VAL A 43 -7.31 -6.19 -8.30
CA VAL A 43 -6.20 -5.97 -7.35
C VAL A 43 -4.88 -6.48 -7.90
N LYS A 44 -4.86 -7.64 -8.60
CA LYS A 44 -3.62 -8.12 -9.25
C LYS A 44 -3.08 -7.11 -10.27
N LYS A 45 -3.96 -6.43 -11.03
CA LYS A 45 -3.55 -5.36 -11.96
C LYS A 45 -2.98 -4.17 -11.20
N ASN A 46 -3.64 -3.73 -10.12
CA ASN A 46 -3.13 -2.65 -9.27
C ASN A 46 -1.76 -2.97 -8.68
N VAL A 47 -1.53 -4.22 -8.24
CA VAL A 47 -0.23 -4.70 -7.75
C VAL A 47 0.83 -4.64 -8.84
N HIS A 48 0.50 -5.07 -10.07
CA HIS A 48 1.40 -4.97 -11.22
C HIS A 48 1.78 -3.51 -11.51
N ASP A 49 0.80 -2.61 -11.59
CA ASP A 49 1.05 -1.19 -11.84
C ASP A 49 1.89 -0.55 -10.73
N TRP A 50 1.77 -1.01 -9.48
CA TRP A 50 2.66 -0.58 -8.41
C TRP A 50 4.08 -1.15 -8.55
N GLY A 51 4.22 -2.37 -9.06
CA GLY A 51 5.52 -2.93 -9.47
C GLY A 51 6.27 -1.97 -10.40
N ASP A 52 5.61 -1.52 -11.46
CA ASP A 52 6.18 -0.56 -12.42
C ASP A 52 6.56 0.77 -11.74
N ARG A 53 5.78 1.23 -10.75
CA ARG A 53 6.10 2.43 -9.96
C ARG A 53 7.34 2.21 -9.07
N PHE A 54 7.47 1.05 -8.43
CA PHE A 54 8.63 0.75 -7.60
C PHE A 54 9.90 0.70 -8.44
N ASP A 55 9.85 0.13 -9.64
CA ASP A 55 10.99 0.09 -10.55
C ASP A 55 11.36 1.49 -11.03
N ARG A 56 10.37 2.25 -11.53
CA ARG A 56 10.56 3.58 -12.09
C ARG A 56 10.98 4.63 -11.06
N PHE A 57 10.52 4.51 -9.82
CA PHE A 57 10.75 5.48 -8.74
C PHE A 57 11.52 4.85 -7.57
N SER A 58 12.41 3.90 -7.85
CA SER A 58 13.20 3.15 -6.87
C SER A 58 14.09 4.03 -5.98
N ASP A 59 14.41 5.25 -6.43
CA ASP A 59 15.14 6.26 -5.64
C ASP A 59 14.25 7.02 -4.63
N LEU A 60 12.91 6.94 -4.77
CA LEU A 60 11.96 7.67 -3.93
C LEU A 60 11.15 6.75 -3.00
N ILE A 61 10.81 5.55 -3.46
CA ILE A 61 9.90 4.65 -2.76
C ILE A 61 10.41 3.21 -2.77
N LEU A 62 9.90 2.41 -1.82
CA LEU A 62 10.05 0.96 -1.81
C LEU A 62 8.77 0.30 -1.30
N HIS A 63 8.57 -0.97 -1.64
CA HIS A 63 7.43 -1.74 -1.15
C HIS A 63 7.67 -2.18 0.31
N GLY A 64 6.85 -1.68 1.23
CA GLY A 64 6.85 -2.08 2.63
C GLY A 64 5.95 -3.28 2.89
N LYS A 65 6.46 -4.28 3.62
CA LYS A 65 5.71 -5.46 4.07
C LYS A 65 5.84 -5.70 5.57
N THR A 66 6.87 -5.13 6.18
CA THR A 66 7.19 -5.26 7.61
C THR A 66 7.69 -3.94 8.18
N PHE A 67 7.78 -3.83 9.51
CA PHE A 67 8.33 -2.62 10.13
C PHE A 67 9.80 -2.36 9.73
N TYR A 68 10.58 -3.40 9.39
CA TYR A 68 11.96 -3.25 8.94
C TYR A 68 12.06 -2.42 7.66
N ASP A 69 11.03 -2.46 6.81
CA ASP A 69 10.99 -1.67 5.58
C ASP A 69 10.86 -0.16 5.87
N ILE A 70 10.25 0.21 6.99
CA ILE A 70 10.20 1.60 7.46
C ILE A 70 11.60 2.05 7.89
N GLU A 71 12.34 1.19 8.60
CA GLU A 71 13.73 1.48 8.97
C GLU A 71 14.62 1.65 7.75
N LYS A 72 14.48 0.73 6.78
CA LYS A 72 15.20 0.76 5.51
C LYS A 72 14.88 2.02 4.71
N ALA A 73 13.59 2.33 4.53
CA ALA A 73 13.17 3.53 3.80
C ALA A 73 13.75 4.80 4.43
N LYS A 74 13.71 4.92 5.76
CA LYS A 74 14.32 6.04 6.47
C LYS A 74 15.83 6.15 6.24
N GLN A 75 16.55 5.03 6.30
CA GLN A 75 18.01 4.98 6.07
C GLN A 75 18.38 5.35 4.63
N GLU A 76 17.57 4.91 3.66
CA GLU A 76 17.76 5.19 2.24
C GLU A 76 17.16 6.53 1.78
N ASN A 77 16.60 7.33 2.69
CA ASN A 77 15.88 8.57 2.40
C ASN A 77 14.73 8.38 1.39
N LYS A 78 13.99 7.27 1.53
CA LYS A 78 12.81 6.88 0.75
C LYS A 78 11.56 6.84 1.62
N THR A 79 10.40 6.66 1.00
CA THR A 79 9.12 6.36 1.68
C THR A 79 8.73 4.91 1.45
N ALA A 80 8.47 4.16 2.52
CA ALA A 80 7.92 2.81 2.42
C ALA A 80 6.44 2.86 2.08
N ILE A 81 6.02 2.13 1.04
CA ILE A 81 4.63 2.06 0.58
C ILE A 81 4.05 0.72 1.01
N PHE A 82 3.05 0.74 1.87
CA PHE A 82 2.32 -0.44 2.32
C PHE A 82 0.98 -0.53 1.60
N PHE A 83 0.68 -1.68 1.00
CA PHE A 83 -0.61 -1.90 0.39
C PHE A 83 -1.69 -2.18 1.43
N GLY A 84 -2.85 -1.59 1.19
CA GLY A 84 -4.06 -2.00 1.87
C GLY A 84 -5.33 -1.72 1.10
N PHE A 85 -6.41 -2.24 1.66
CA PHE A 85 -7.74 -2.18 1.08
C PHE A 85 -8.68 -1.43 2.00
N GLN A 86 -9.51 -0.57 1.43
CA GLN A 86 -10.62 0.06 2.14
C GLN A 86 -11.89 -0.79 2.14
N ASN A 87 -11.87 -1.97 1.51
CA ASN A 87 -12.95 -2.95 1.48
C ASN A 87 -12.39 -4.38 1.47
N CYS A 88 -13.21 -5.38 1.80
CA CYS A 88 -12.85 -6.79 1.71
C CYS A 88 -13.21 -7.44 0.35
N SER A 89 -13.66 -6.67 -0.64
CA SER A 89 -13.94 -7.19 -1.99
C SER A 89 -12.79 -7.98 -2.63
N PRO A 90 -11.49 -7.71 -2.35
CA PRO A 90 -10.40 -8.51 -2.93
C PRO A 90 -10.33 -9.96 -2.45
N ILE A 91 -11.04 -10.33 -1.37
CA ILE A 91 -11.13 -11.74 -0.92
C ILE A 91 -12.47 -12.39 -1.27
N GLU A 92 -13.39 -11.64 -1.87
CA GLU A 92 -14.70 -12.11 -2.33
C GLU A 92 -15.42 -12.94 -1.24
N ASP A 93 -15.94 -14.12 -1.57
CA ASP A 93 -16.52 -15.08 -0.62
C ASP A 93 -15.53 -16.20 -0.22
N ASN A 94 -14.25 -16.08 -0.57
CA ASN A 94 -13.24 -17.12 -0.41
C ASN A 94 -12.14 -16.73 0.58
N ILE A 95 -12.25 -17.20 1.82
CA ILE A 95 -11.28 -16.94 2.89
C ILE A 95 -9.84 -17.33 2.54
N ASN A 96 -9.62 -18.28 1.62
CA ASN A 96 -8.27 -18.67 1.21
C ASN A 96 -7.55 -17.55 0.46
N LEU A 97 -8.29 -16.60 -0.13
CA LEU A 97 -7.71 -15.43 -0.80
C LEU A 97 -7.06 -14.45 0.17
N VAL A 98 -7.34 -14.50 1.47
CA VAL A 98 -6.62 -13.72 2.50
C VAL A 98 -5.12 -13.98 2.43
N LYS A 99 -4.72 -15.25 2.28
CA LYS A 99 -3.32 -15.61 2.11
C LYS A 99 -2.78 -15.07 0.78
N SER A 100 -3.55 -15.19 -0.29
CA SER A 100 -3.15 -14.73 -1.62
C SER A 100 -2.87 -13.23 -1.66
N VAL A 101 -3.78 -12.39 -1.12
CA VAL A 101 -3.59 -10.93 -1.09
C VAL A 101 -2.44 -10.52 -0.16
N HIS A 102 -2.23 -11.24 0.94
CA HIS A 102 -1.07 -11.03 1.81
C HIS A 102 0.25 -11.37 1.11
N ASP A 103 0.31 -12.49 0.36
CA ASP A 103 1.50 -12.87 -0.40
C ASP A 103 1.83 -11.83 -1.50
N MET A 104 0.82 -11.12 -2.03
CA MET A 104 0.99 -9.97 -2.94
C MET A 104 1.54 -8.71 -2.25
N GLY A 105 1.57 -8.66 -0.91
CA GLY A 105 2.11 -7.56 -0.12
C GLY A 105 1.07 -6.69 0.59
N ALA A 106 -0.22 -6.98 0.46
CA ALA A 106 -1.24 -6.28 1.25
C ALA A 106 -1.18 -6.68 2.72
N VAL A 107 -1.10 -5.69 3.61
CA VAL A 107 -1.01 -5.92 5.07
C VAL A 107 -2.11 -5.21 5.86
N PHE A 108 -2.92 -4.39 5.20
CA PHE A 108 -4.12 -3.76 5.77
C PHE A 108 -5.35 -4.11 4.96
N MET A 109 -6.45 -4.42 5.65
CA MET A 109 -7.76 -4.63 5.03
C MET A 109 -8.84 -4.11 5.96
N GLN A 110 -9.59 -3.13 5.48
CA GLN A 110 -10.84 -2.69 6.10
C GLN A 110 -11.96 -3.65 5.69
N LEU A 111 -12.82 -4.03 6.65
CA LEU A 111 -13.81 -5.09 6.47
C LEU A 111 -15.04 -4.68 5.64
N THR A 112 -15.39 -3.40 5.65
CA THR A 112 -16.57 -2.87 4.97
C THR A 112 -16.31 -1.46 4.45
N TYR A 113 -17.04 -1.08 3.40
CA TYR A 113 -17.02 0.29 2.90
C TYR A 113 -18.43 0.76 2.52
N ASN A 114 -19.04 1.58 3.39
CA ASN A 114 -20.36 2.21 3.26
C ASN A 114 -21.59 1.29 3.07
N ASN A 115 -21.44 0.14 2.43
CA ASN A 115 -22.47 -0.85 2.17
C ASN A 115 -22.13 -2.17 2.87
N GLN A 116 -23.12 -3.06 2.96
CA GLN A 116 -22.94 -4.43 3.43
C GLN A 116 -21.90 -5.14 2.57
N SER A 117 -20.91 -5.78 3.20
CA SER A 117 -19.95 -6.64 2.52
C SER A 117 -20.41 -8.10 2.54
N LEU A 118 -19.65 -8.98 1.90
CA LEU A 118 -19.88 -10.43 1.93
C LEU A 118 -19.48 -11.08 3.27
N LEU A 119 -18.86 -10.31 4.18
CA LEU A 119 -18.47 -10.72 5.53
C LEU A 119 -19.56 -10.43 6.58
#